data_AF-A0A1G1VPU2-F1
#
_entry.id   AF-A0A1G1VPU2-F1
#
_cell.length_a   1.000
_cell.length_b   1.000
_cell.length_c   1.000
_cell.angle_alpha   90.00
_cell.angle_beta   90.00
_cell.angle_gamma   90.00
#
_symmetry.space_group_name_H-M   'P 1'
#
loop_
_entity.id
_entity.type
_entity.pdbx_description
1 polymer ?
#
loop_
_entity_poly.entity_id
_entity_poly.type
_entity_poly.pdbx_seq_one_letter_code
_entity_poly.pdbx_strand_id
1 'polypeptide(L)' 'MLTHRTNVLLTEEDNQLLTLLATRYNTTKGDIIRRAFKTTYPLQKKTKTLAQFLRQGWKLLKKPHQPLNYKALIAYGRH' A
#
# COMPACT_ATOMS: atom_id res chain seq x y z
N MET A 1 -11.92 14.25 8.00
CA MET A 1 -11.87 13.20 6.96
C MET A 1 -13.28 13.11 6.37
N LEU A 2 -13.50 13.57 5.14
CA LEU A 2 -14.80 13.41 4.48
C LEU A 2 -14.96 11.91 4.13
N THR A 3 -15.73 11.19 4.93
CA THR A 3 -16.18 9.84 4.58
C THR A 3 -17.36 9.95 3.62
N HIS A 4 -17.21 9.43 2.40
CA HIS A 4 -18.35 9.18 1.53
C HIS A 4 -19.23 8.10 2.16
N ARG A 5 -20.54 8.33 2.21
CA ARG A 5 -21.51 7.37 2.75
C ARG A 5 -22.04 6.51 1.61
N THR A 6 -22.07 5.20 1.84
CA THR A 6 -22.65 4.21 0.93
C THR A 6 -23.57 3.31 1.74
N ASN A 7 -24.76 3.04 1.21
CA ASN A 7 -25.69 2.08 1.82
C ASN A 7 -25.30 0.66 1.39
N VAL A 8 -25.25 -0.26 2.35
CA VAL A 8 -24.98 -1.68 2.11
C VAL A 8 -26.22 -2.46 2.52
N LEU A 9 -26.74 -3.28 1.61
CA LEU A 9 -27.82 -4.21 1.90
C LEU A 9 -27.21 -5.51 2.41
N LEU A 10 -27.70 -5.99 3.55
CA LEU A 10 -27.25 -7.21 4.20
C LEU A 10 -28.42 -8.17 4.33
N THR A 11 -28.15 -9.46 4.26
CA THR A 11 -29.11 -10.45 4.73
C THR A 11 -29.27 -10.33 6.25
N GLU A 12 -30.35 -10.88 6.79
CA GLU A 12 -30.58 -10.85 8.24
C GLU A 12 -29.46 -11.59 9.00
N GLU A 13 -29.02 -12.74 8.48
CA GLU A 13 -27.92 -13.54 9.03
C GLU A 13 -26.60 -12.74 9.06
N ASP A 14 -26.26 -12.06 7.96
CA ASP A 14 -25.05 -11.22 7.88
C ASP A 14 -25.10 -10.06 8.88
N ASN A 15 -26.28 -9.43 9.02
CA ASN A 15 -26.48 -8.32 9.95
C ASN A 15 -26.35 -8.75 11.41
N GLN A 16 -26.86 -9.94 11.77
CA GLN A 16 -26.70 -10.52 13.10
C GLN A 16 -25.22 -10.82 13.40
N LEU A 17 -24.52 -11.45 12.46
CA LEU A 17 -23.09 -11.71 12.58
C LEU A 17 -22.29 -10.41 12.76
N LEU A 18 -22.56 -9.40 11.94
CA LEU A 18 -21.91 -8.07 12.05
C LEU A 18 -22.18 -7.41 13.39
N THR A 19 -23.39 -7.56 13.94
CA THR A 19 -23.75 -7.03 15.27
C THR A 19 -22.94 -7.72 16.36
N LEU A 20 -22.86 -9.05 16.33
CA LEU A 20 -22.08 -9.82 17.30
C LEU A 20 -20.58 -9.45 17.26
N LEU A 21 -20.01 -9.30 16.06
CA LEU A 21 -18.62 -8.89 15.89
C LEU A 21 -18.38 -7.45 16.38
N ALA A 22 -19.31 -6.54 16.09
CA ALA A 22 -19.22 -5.15 16.55
C ALA A 22 -19.16 -5.08 18.09
N THR A 23 -20.02 -5.83 18.78
CA THR A 23 -20.03 -5.94 20.24
C THR A 23 -18.74 -6.59 20.76
N ARG A 24 -18.34 -7.74 20.18
CA ARG A 24 -17.16 -8.50 20.62
C ARG A 24 -15.86 -7.70 20.54
N TYR A 25 -15.71 -6.89 19.49
CA TYR A 25 -14.49 -6.10 19.27
C TYR A 25 -14.63 -4.64 19.70
N ASN A 26 -15.72 -4.28 20.38
CA ASN A 26 -16.02 -2.91 20.82
C ASN A 26 -15.81 -1.87 19.70
N THR A 27 -16.42 -2.13 18.54
CA THR A 27 -16.24 -1.32 17.33
C THR A 27 -17.55 -1.18 16.56
N THR A 28 -17.57 -0.38 15.49
CA THR A 28 -18.78 -0.18 14.68
C THR A 28 -18.85 -1.18 13.53
N LYS A 29 -20.07 -1.54 13.09
CA LYS A 29 -20.28 -2.33 11.86
C LYS A 29 -19.56 -1.70 10.65
N GLY A 30 -19.62 -0.37 10.54
CA GLY A 30 -18.96 0.38 9.48
C GLY A 30 -17.44 0.26 9.49
N ASP A 31 -16.81 0.22 10.67
CA ASP A 31 -15.36 0.01 10.79
C ASP A 31 -14.95 -1.42 10.41
N ILE A 32 -15.76 -2.42 10.77
CA ILE A 32 -15.55 -3.81 10.36
C ILE A 32 -15.59 -3.91 8.83
N ILE A 33 -16.66 -3.40 8.20
CA ILE A 33 -16.82 -3.41 6.75
C ILE A 33 -15.65 -2.66 6.07
N ARG A 34 -15.27 -1.50 6.60
CA ARG A 34 -14.15 -0.71 6.05
C ARG A 34 -12.82 -1.45 6.14
N ARG A 35 -12.56 -2.16 7.24
CA ARG A 35 -11.35 -2.98 7.40
C ARG A 35 -11.37 -4.15 6.43
N ALA A 36 -12.48 -4.88 6.36
CA ALA A 36 -12.64 -5.98 5.41
C ALA A 36 -12.41 -5.50 3.97
N PHE A 37 -13.03 -4.40 3.55
CA PHE A 37 -12.86 -3.85 2.21
C PHE A 37 -11.40 -3.50 1.89
N LYS A 38 -10.68 -2.85 2.83
CA LYS A 38 -9.25 -2.52 2.65
C LYS A 38 -8.36 -3.76 2.54
N THR A 39 -8.69 -4.81 3.28
CA THR A 39 -7.93 -6.06 3.28
C THR A 39 -8.17 -6.86 2.00
N THR A 40 -9.43 -6.96 1.55
CA THR A 40 -9.81 -7.72 0.36
C THR A 40 -9.41 -7.00 -0.93
N TYR A 41 -9.56 -5.67 -0.97
CA TYR A 41 -9.27 -4.85 -2.13
C TYR A 41 -8.20 -3.82 -1.79
N PRO A 42 -6.93 -4.26 -1.58
CA PRO A 42 -5.86 -3.32 -1.36
C PRO A 42 -5.74 -2.46 -2.62
N LEU A 43 -5.86 -1.14 -2.44
CA LEU A 43 -5.49 -0.20 -3.49
C LEU A 43 -4.04 -0.50 -3.83
N GLN A 44 -3.78 -0.98 -5.05
CA GLN A 44 -2.43 -1.12 -5.54
C GLN A 44 -1.77 0.26 -5.38
N LYS A 45 -0.82 0.36 -4.45
CA LYS A 45 0.05 1.54 -4.42
C LYS A 45 0.64 1.61 -5.82
N LYS A 46 0.46 2.74 -6.51
CA LYS A 46 1.16 3.00 -7.77
C LYS A 46 2.63 2.76 -7.47
N THR A 47 3.15 1.59 -7.85
CA THR A 47 4.58 1.34 -7.86
C THR A 47 5.13 2.43 -8.74
N LYS A 48 6.13 3.16 -8.23
CA LYS A 48 6.74 4.22 -9.01
C LYS A 48 7.09 3.62 -10.36
N THR A 49 6.64 4.24 -11.43
CA THR A 49 6.95 3.72 -12.76
C THR A 49 8.46 3.66 -12.92
N LEU A 50 8.98 2.76 -13.76
CA LEU A 50 10.41 2.70 -14.07
C LEU A 50 10.96 4.10 -14.42
N ALA A 51 10.17 4.90 -15.14
CA ALA A 51 10.48 6.30 -15.46
C ALA A 51 10.67 7.19 -14.21
N GLN A 52 9.86 7.01 -13.15
CA GLN A 52 10.01 7.74 -11.90
C GLN A 52 11.27 7.32 -11.12
N PHE A 53 11.58 6.02 -11.10
CA PHE A 53 12.82 5.53 -10.50
C PHE A 53 14.06 6.04 -11.24
N LEU A 54 14.04 5.98 -12.57
CA LEU A 54 15.11 6.51 -13.41
C LEU A 54 15.30 8.01 -13.16
N ARG A 55 14.22 8.81 -13.17
CA ARG A 55 14.31 10.25 -12.88
C ARG A 55 14.91 10.54 -11.49
N GLN A 56 14.61 9.73 -10.48
CA GLN A 56 15.24 9.88 -9.16
C GLN A 56 16.72 9.47 -9.18
N GLY A 57 17.07 8.36 -9.83
CA GLY A 57 18.46 7.91 -9.98
C GLY A 57 19.34 8.91 -10.73
N TRP A 58 18.80 9.54 -11.79
CA TRP A 58 19.49 10.58 -12.55
C TRP A 58 19.85 11.80 -11.69
N LYS A 59 19.05 12.16 -10.68
CA LYS A 59 19.39 13.24 -9.74
C LYS A 59 20.55 12.89 -8.81
N LEU A 60 20.78 11.61 -8.55
CA LEU A 60 21.84 11.12 -7.65
C LEU A 60 23.18 10.92 -8.36
N LEU A 61 23.17 10.87 -9.70
CA LEU A 61 24.38 10.76 -10.52
C LEU A 61 25.12 12.10 -10.54
N LYS A 62 26.10 12.26 -9.64
CA LYS A 62 26.98 13.44 -9.60
C LYS A 62 27.87 13.59 -10.84
N LYS A 63 28.18 12.49 -11.53
CA LYS A 63 29.06 12.45 -12.73
C LYS A 63 28.55 11.43 -13.76
N PRO A 64 27.50 11.74 -14.53
CA PRO A 64 26.86 10.78 -15.43
C PRO A 64 27.72 10.34 -16.62
N HIS A 65 28.73 11.12 -17.00
CA HIS A 65 29.61 10.82 -18.13
C HIS A 65 30.92 10.11 -17.73
N GLN A 66 31.17 9.91 -16.44
CA GLN A 66 32.37 9.21 -16.01
C GLN A 66 32.17 7.69 -16.17
N PRO A 67 33.05 6.98 -16.89
CA PRO A 67 32.90 5.54 -17.06
C PRO A 67 32.99 4.84 -15.70
N LEU A 68 32.07 3.90 -15.48
CA LEU A 68 31.99 3.14 -14.25
C LEU A 68 33.17 2.16 -14.17
N ASN A 69 34.00 2.23 -13.13
CA ASN A 69 35.04 1.23 -12.91
C ASN A 69 34.45 0.01 -12.20
N TYR A 70 33.98 -0.95 -13.00
CA TYR A 70 33.34 -2.18 -12.51
C TYR A 70 34.24 -2.99 -11.56
N LYS A 71 35.56 -3.05 -11.80
CA LYS A 71 36.50 -3.79 -10.94
C LYS A 71 36.55 -3.21 -9.53
N ALA A 72 36.60 -1.88 -9.43
CA ALA A 72 36.62 -1.19 -8.13
C ALA A 72 35.29 -1.36 -7.36
N LEU A 73 34.16 -1.34 -8.07
CA LEU A 73 32.84 -1.56 -7.45
C LEU A 73 32.68 -2.98 -6.92
N ILE A 74 33.11 -3.98 -7.68
CA ILE A 74 33.06 -5.39 -7.25
C ILE A 74 33.95 -5.61 -6.03
N ALA A 75 35.13 -4.98 -5.99
CA ALA A 75 36.01 -5.05 -4.83
C ALA A 75 35.39 -4.39 -3.59
N TYR A 76 34.76 -3.22 -3.75
CA TYR A 76 34.09 -2.50 -2.66
C TYR A 76 32.92 -3.30 -2.05
N GLY A 77 32.10 -3.95 -2.88
CA GLY A 77 30.93 -4.71 -2.39
C GLY A 77 31.22 -6.09 -1.80
N ARG A 78 32.49 -6.52 -1.76
CA ARG A 78 32.92 -7.78 -1.14
C ARG A 78 33.38 -7.61 0.32
N HIS A 79 33.54 -6.37 0.77
CA HIS A 79 33.79 -6.01 2.17
C HIS A 79 32.48 -5.64 2.87
#